data_AF-A0A0G4NDS1-F1
#
_entry.id   AF-A0A0G4NDS1-F1
#
_cell.length_a   1.000
_cell.length_b   1.000
_cell.length_c   1.000
_cell.angle_alpha   90.00
_cell.angle_beta   90.00
_cell.angle_gamma   90.00
#
_symmetry.space_group_name_H-M   'P 1'
#
loop_
_entity.id
_entity.type
_entity.pdbx_description
1 polymer ?
#
loop_
_entity_poly.entity_id
_entity_poly.type
_entity_poly.pdbx_seq_one_letter_code
_entity_poly.pdbx_strand_id
1 'polypeptide(L)'
;DQSTNGCWRKNRNPESSTAGDAMSIGIDLNRNFDIAWNYTQALAPGVEAASTNASAENFYGTGPFSEAETQSIKWVFDNFPSIGWYSDLHSNIGIGLYGWCFDSIQTTDKSKNFRNKSWDGKRGLIANDTFDYREYMDHGDWDKLLEITGRMAWAASDVNAAFYSVYAAPHLYPSSGCSIDHAYARHILDPKKKKILGVGFEFGYSGPDEECPFYPSPEAYRTDKMEVGAAYMEFLVNALRLD
;
A
#
# COMPACT_ATOMS: atom_id res chain seq x y z
N ASP A 1 7.25 -1.87 -20.46
CA ASP A 1 6.83 -3.26 -20.25
C ASP A 1 6.07 -3.84 -21.44
N GLN A 2 4.92 -3.28 -21.83
CA GLN A 2 4.15 -3.71 -23.02
C GLN A 2 4.98 -3.89 -24.32
N SER A 3 6.07 -3.12 -24.50
CA SER A 3 6.96 -3.22 -25.65
C SER A 3 8.20 -4.10 -25.44
N THR A 4 8.57 -4.41 -24.20
CA THR A 4 9.88 -5.00 -23.85
C THR A 4 9.79 -6.29 -23.05
N ASN A 5 8.63 -6.62 -22.48
CA ASN A 5 8.43 -7.71 -21.52
C ASN A 5 9.51 -7.72 -20.43
N GLY A 6 9.87 -6.53 -19.94
CA GLY A 6 11.05 -6.34 -19.08
C GLY A 6 10.75 -6.45 -17.58
N CYS A 7 9.51 -6.76 -17.21
CA CYS A 7 9.04 -6.83 -15.83
C CYS A 7 9.23 -5.51 -15.07
N TRP A 8 9.14 -4.38 -15.77
CA TRP A 8 9.48 -3.08 -15.20
C TRP A 8 8.38 -2.58 -14.25
N ARG A 9 8.72 -2.34 -12.98
CA ARG A 9 7.78 -1.90 -11.93
C ARG A 9 7.75 -0.39 -11.68
N LYS A 10 8.91 0.25 -11.60
CA LYS A 10 9.02 1.68 -11.21
C LYS A 10 8.41 2.60 -12.26
N ASN A 11 8.30 3.89 -11.97
CA ASN A 11 8.03 4.85 -13.05
C ASN A 11 9.26 4.99 -13.98
N ARG A 12 9.24 5.97 -14.90
CA ARG A 12 10.32 6.18 -15.89
C ARG A 12 11.07 7.49 -15.71
N ASN A 13 10.99 8.12 -14.54
CA ASN A 13 11.72 9.34 -14.25
C ASN A 13 13.25 9.08 -14.21
N PRO A 14 14.07 9.68 -15.08
CA PRO A 14 15.50 9.42 -15.14
C PRO A 14 16.32 10.31 -14.19
N GLU A 15 15.72 11.20 -13.40
CA GLU A 15 16.45 12.21 -12.61
C GLU A 15 17.45 11.60 -11.62
N SER A 16 17.14 10.44 -11.04
CA SER A 16 18.05 9.70 -10.13
C SER A 16 18.90 8.64 -10.84
N SER A 17 18.91 8.61 -12.18
CA SER A 17 19.61 7.56 -12.92
C SER A 17 21.13 7.75 -12.93
N THR A 18 21.84 6.64 -12.81
CA THR A 18 23.29 6.55 -12.95
C THR A 18 23.63 6.08 -14.36
N ALA A 19 24.59 6.76 -15.01
CA ALA A 19 25.01 6.40 -16.36
C ALA A 19 25.52 4.94 -16.42
N GLY A 20 24.97 4.16 -17.36
CA GLY A 20 25.30 2.75 -17.51
C GLY A 20 24.50 1.79 -16.62
N ASP A 21 23.64 2.29 -15.73
CA ASP A 21 22.78 1.48 -14.88
C ASP A 21 21.30 1.70 -15.22
N ALA A 22 20.71 0.79 -15.99
CA ALA A 22 19.31 0.88 -16.39
C ALA A 22 18.33 0.73 -15.21
N MET A 23 18.71 0.02 -14.14
CA MET A 23 17.85 -0.22 -12.97
C MET A 23 17.71 1.04 -12.11
N SER A 24 18.68 1.95 -12.19
CA SER A 24 18.63 3.24 -11.48
C SER A 24 17.57 4.21 -12.01
N ILE A 25 16.94 3.93 -13.17
CA ILE A 25 15.86 4.75 -13.70
C ILE A 25 14.60 4.53 -12.86
N GLY A 26 13.88 5.61 -12.57
CA GLY A 26 12.56 5.57 -11.99
C GLY A 26 12.52 5.35 -10.47
N ILE A 27 11.35 5.60 -9.94
CA ILE A 27 11.01 5.58 -8.51
C ILE A 27 9.81 4.66 -8.30
N ASP A 28 9.80 3.97 -7.16
CA ASP A 28 8.67 3.18 -6.71
C ASP A 28 7.55 4.11 -6.24
N LEU A 29 6.47 4.18 -7.03
CA LEU A 29 5.34 5.05 -6.75
C LEU A 29 4.65 4.70 -5.42
N ASN A 30 4.64 3.42 -5.01
CA ASN A 30 4.04 2.99 -3.75
C ASN A 30 5.03 3.04 -2.57
N ARG A 31 6.14 3.79 -2.73
CA ARG A 31 7.04 4.25 -1.66
C ARG A 31 7.17 5.77 -1.62
N ASN A 32 6.50 6.49 -2.53
CA ASN A 32 6.73 7.91 -2.76
C ASN A 32 5.68 8.82 -2.08
N PHE A 33 4.72 8.30 -1.33
CA PHE A 33 3.74 9.14 -0.61
C PHE A 33 4.30 9.68 0.72
N ASP A 34 3.77 10.81 1.20
CA ASP A 34 4.21 11.44 2.46
C ASP A 34 3.61 10.77 3.71
N ILE A 35 4.04 9.54 3.98
CA ILE A 35 3.73 8.83 5.23
C ILE A 35 4.89 7.89 5.58
N ALA A 36 5.58 8.19 6.68
CA ALA A 36 6.84 7.53 7.02
C ALA A 36 7.89 7.50 5.88
N TRP A 37 7.79 8.42 4.91
CA TRP A 37 8.63 8.44 3.69
C TRP A 37 10.12 8.43 4.03
N ASN A 38 10.54 9.28 4.97
CA ASN A 38 11.88 9.25 5.55
C ASN A 38 12.02 8.08 6.54
N TYR A 39 11.90 6.86 6.04
CA TYR A 39 11.78 5.65 6.85
C TYR A 39 13.01 5.39 7.72
N THR A 40 14.20 5.81 7.27
CA THR A 40 15.45 5.68 8.04
C THR A 40 15.44 6.48 9.35
N GLN A 41 14.60 7.51 9.43
CA GLN A 41 14.31 8.25 10.66
C GLN A 41 13.07 7.70 11.38
N ALA A 42 12.00 7.42 10.64
CA ALA A 42 10.71 7.09 11.23
C ALA A 42 10.65 5.68 11.83
N LEU A 43 11.32 4.71 11.21
CA LEU A 43 11.30 3.28 11.55
C LEU A 43 12.60 2.88 12.26
N ALA A 44 12.56 1.74 12.95
CA ALA A 44 13.69 1.21 13.67
C ALA A 44 14.87 0.87 12.73
N PRO A 45 16.13 1.00 13.21
CA PRO A 45 17.29 0.58 12.43
C PRO A 45 17.16 -0.86 11.95
N GLY A 46 17.45 -1.09 10.67
CA GLY A 46 17.39 -2.42 10.05
C GLY A 46 16.04 -2.77 9.43
N VAL A 47 15.01 -1.93 9.54
CA VAL A 47 13.75 -2.15 8.83
C VAL A 47 13.88 -1.75 7.36
N GLU A 48 13.71 -2.71 6.46
CA GLU A 48 13.83 -2.53 5.00
C GLU A 48 12.51 -2.09 4.34
N ALA A 49 11.94 -0.98 4.81
CA ALA A 49 10.62 -0.52 4.34
C ALA A 49 10.61 0.09 2.93
N ALA A 50 11.75 0.65 2.52
CA ALA A 50 12.05 1.16 1.20
C ALA A 50 13.58 1.16 0.99
N SER A 51 14.06 1.73 -0.11
CA SER A 51 15.48 1.87 -0.38
C SER A 51 15.86 3.30 -0.74
N THR A 52 17.08 3.67 -0.36
CA THR A 52 17.77 4.90 -0.79
C THR A 52 18.66 4.68 -2.03
N ASN A 53 18.83 3.43 -2.46
CA ASN A 53 19.57 3.08 -3.66
C ASN A 53 18.66 3.18 -4.88
N ALA A 54 18.97 4.07 -5.82
CA ALA A 54 18.20 4.29 -7.04
C ALA A 54 17.98 3.00 -7.85
N SER A 55 18.91 2.05 -7.80
CA SER A 55 18.84 0.79 -8.56
C SER A 55 17.95 -0.28 -7.92
N ALA A 56 17.44 -0.04 -6.71
CA ALA A 56 16.52 -0.96 -6.05
C ALA A 56 15.07 -0.78 -6.57
N GLU A 57 14.32 -1.88 -6.64
CA GLU A 57 12.91 -1.88 -7.07
C GLU A 57 11.99 -1.08 -6.14
N ASN A 58 12.40 -0.92 -4.87
CA ASN A 58 11.68 -0.17 -3.84
C ASN A 58 12.33 1.19 -3.53
N PHE A 59 13.04 1.79 -4.49
CA PHE A 59 13.61 3.12 -4.34
C PHE A 59 12.51 4.18 -4.12
N TYR A 60 12.54 4.88 -2.98
CA TYR A 60 11.46 5.79 -2.54
C TYR A 60 11.45 7.20 -3.16
N GLY A 61 12.47 7.54 -3.97
CA GLY A 61 12.64 8.85 -4.59
C GLY A 61 13.46 9.86 -3.80
N THR A 62 13.43 11.12 -4.26
CA THR A 62 14.24 12.23 -3.72
C THR A 62 13.51 13.09 -2.69
N GLY A 63 12.19 12.91 -2.59
CA GLY A 63 11.32 13.55 -1.61
C GLY A 63 9.94 12.89 -1.62
N PRO A 64 9.12 13.11 -0.57
CA PRO A 64 7.73 12.71 -0.63
C PRO A 64 7.04 13.46 -1.78
N PHE A 65 6.27 12.74 -2.58
CA PHE A 65 5.64 13.26 -3.79
C PHE A 65 6.63 13.86 -4.79
N SER A 66 7.84 13.31 -4.93
CA SER A 66 8.76 13.73 -5.99
C SER A 66 8.20 13.42 -7.39
N GLU A 67 7.33 12.42 -7.51
CA GLU A 67 6.81 11.95 -8.80
C GLU A 67 5.47 12.61 -9.18
N ALA A 68 5.31 12.96 -10.46
CA ALA A 68 4.09 13.58 -10.97
C ALA A 68 2.86 12.68 -10.79
N GLU A 69 3.05 11.37 -10.87
CA GLU A 69 2.00 10.36 -10.71
C GLU A 69 1.45 10.36 -9.28
N THR A 70 2.29 10.40 -8.25
CA THR A 70 1.84 10.45 -6.85
C THR A 70 1.29 11.84 -6.49
N GLN A 71 1.86 12.92 -7.06
CA GLN A 71 1.29 14.26 -6.94
C GLN A 71 -0.13 14.35 -7.51
N SER A 72 -0.41 13.65 -8.61
CA SER A 72 -1.75 13.58 -9.22
C SER A 72 -2.76 12.93 -8.27
N ILE A 73 -2.41 11.81 -7.65
CA ILE A 73 -3.27 11.14 -6.66
C ILE A 73 -3.50 12.04 -5.44
N LYS A 74 -2.44 12.67 -4.92
CA LYS A 74 -2.56 13.67 -3.86
C LYS A 74 -3.52 14.81 -4.23
N TRP A 75 -3.42 15.30 -5.47
CA TRP A 75 -4.31 16.35 -5.97
C TRP A 75 -5.77 15.89 -5.99
N VAL A 76 -6.06 14.68 -6.45
CA VAL A 76 -7.43 14.12 -6.41
C VAL A 76 -7.96 14.06 -4.98
N PHE A 77 -7.16 13.48 -4.08
CA PHE A 77 -7.51 13.40 -2.67
C PHE A 77 -7.80 14.78 -2.05
N ASP A 78 -6.99 15.79 -2.38
CA ASP A 78 -7.10 17.17 -1.85
C ASP A 78 -8.26 17.98 -2.45
N ASN A 79 -8.69 17.70 -3.67
CA ASN A 79 -9.68 18.52 -4.38
C ASN A 79 -11.08 17.92 -4.44
N PHE A 80 -11.25 16.63 -4.14
CA PHE A 80 -12.54 15.95 -4.15
C PHE A 80 -12.93 15.47 -2.74
N PRO A 81 -13.46 16.36 -1.88
CA PRO A 81 -13.76 16.06 -0.48
C PRO A 81 -14.96 15.11 -0.29
N SER A 82 -15.61 14.67 -1.37
CA SER A 82 -16.62 13.62 -1.35
C SER A 82 -16.02 12.21 -1.37
N ILE A 83 -14.73 12.06 -1.66
CA ILE A 83 -14.05 10.77 -1.58
C ILE A 83 -13.92 10.37 -0.11
N GLY A 84 -14.52 9.23 0.26
CA GLY A 84 -14.41 8.63 1.60
C GLY A 84 -13.64 7.30 1.61
N TRP A 85 -13.42 6.71 0.44
CA TRP A 85 -12.79 5.39 0.28
C TRP A 85 -11.79 5.38 -0.87
N TYR A 86 -10.74 4.58 -0.74
CA TYR A 86 -9.70 4.38 -1.74
C TYR A 86 -9.28 2.91 -1.75
N SER A 87 -9.11 2.33 -2.94
CA SER A 87 -8.57 1.00 -3.13
C SER A 87 -7.34 1.09 -4.03
N ASP A 88 -6.23 0.48 -3.61
CA ASP A 88 -5.02 0.36 -4.40
C ASP A 88 -4.86 -1.08 -4.92
N LEU A 89 -4.79 -1.25 -6.24
CA LEU A 89 -4.80 -2.56 -6.90
C LEU A 89 -3.39 -2.97 -7.30
N HIS A 90 -2.96 -4.14 -6.85
CA HIS A 90 -1.65 -4.74 -7.15
C HIS A 90 -1.82 -6.21 -7.55
N SER A 91 -0.76 -6.84 -8.01
CA SER A 91 -0.65 -8.28 -8.22
C SER A 91 0.78 -8.72 -7.91
N ASN A 92 1.07 -9.98 -7.59
CA ASN A 92 0.21 -11.16 -7.59
C ASN A 92 0.41 -11.94 -6.30
N ILE A 93 -0.62 -12.17 -5.48
CA ILE A 93 -0.54 -13.05 -4.29
C ILE A 93 -1.91 -13.45 -3.70
N GLY A 94 -3.04 -12.92 -4.18
CA GLY A 94 -4.37 -13.25 -3.66
C GLY A 94 -4.60 -12.75 -2.23
N ILE A 95 -4.44 -11.44 -1.99
CA ILE A 95 -4.47 -10.87 -0.63
C ILE A 95 -5.22 -9.54 -0.59
N GLY A 96 -6.18 -9.42 0.34
CA GLY A 96 -6.71 -8.15 0.78
C GLY A 96 -5.83 -7.55 1.88
N LEU A 97 -5.44 -6.28 1.73
CA LEU A 97 -4.58 -5.55 2.65
C LEU A 97 -5.29 -4.34 3.25
N TYR A 98 -4.94 -4.02 4.48
CA TYR A 98 -5.31 -2.75 5.11
C TYR A 98 -4.12 -2.17 5.89
N GLY A 99 -4.09 -0.84 5.96
CA GLY A 99 -3.04 -0.09 6.64
C GLY A 99 -3.18 -0.14 8.17
N TRP A 100 -2.16 0.24 8.93
CA TRP A 100 -0.91 0.85 8.46
C TRP A 100 0.00 -0.11 7.69
N CYS A 101 0.78 0.39 6.74
CA CYS A 101 1.77 -0.37 5.96
C CYS A 101 3.10 -0.53 6.71
N PHE A 102 3.48 0.46 7.51
CA PHE A 102 4.76 0.48 8.20
C PHE A 102 4.74 -0.14 9.59
N ASP A 103 3.58 -0.46 10.18
CA ASP A 103 3.52 -1.09 11.52
C ASP A 103 2.16 -1.73 11.81
N SER A 104 2.11 -2.65 12.78
CA SER A 104 0.87 -3.25 13.26
C SER A 104 -0.03 -2.20 13.93
N ILE A 105 -1.34 -2.45 13.92
CA ILE A 105 -2.34 -1.50 14.45
C ILE A 105 -2.59 -1.74 15.94
N GLN A 106 -2.88 -0.67 16.66
CA GLN A 106 -3.52 -0.70 17.98
C GLN A 106 -4.51 0.47 18.14
N THR A 107 -5.43 0.36 19.10
CA THR A 107 -6.57 1.30 19.25
C THR A 107 -6.65 1.96 20.63
N THR A 108 -5.68 1.73 21.51
CA THR A 108 -5.74 2.11 22.93
C THR A 108 -4.81 3.26 23.30
N ASP A 109 -3.57 3.27 22.80
CA ASP A 109 -2.57 4.28 23.11
C ASP A 109 -2.45 5.31 21.99
N LYS A 110 -3.21 6.40 22.09
CA LYS A 110 -3.17 7.51 21.14
C LYS A 110 -1.81 8.19 21.04
N SER A 111 -0.91 8.00 22.01
CA SER A 111 0.43 8.61 21.98
C SER A 111 1.39 7.89 21.02
N LYS A 112 1.16 6.60 20.73
CA LYS A 112 1.91 5.80 19.74
C LYS A 112 1.38 6.09 18.34
N ASN A 113 1.72 7.26 17.80
CA ASN A 113 1.35 7.65 16.46
C ASN A 113 2.52 8.29 15.67
N PHE A 114 2.41 8.32 14.34
CA PHE A 114 3.44 8.75 13.40
C PHE A 114 3.80 10.25 13.51
N ARG A 115 2.92 11.07 14.09
CA ARG A 115 3.22 12.50 14.34
C ARG A 115 4.06 12.70 15.60
N ASN A 116 4.06 11.72 16.52
CA ASN A 116 4.80 11.81 17.75
C ASN A 116 6.25 11.36 17.57
N LYS A 117 7.15 12.34 17.48
CA LYS A 117 8.59 12.13 17.26
C LYS A 117 9.30 11.36 18.37
N SER A 118 8.70 11.21 19.56
CA SER A 118 9.29 10.36 20.62
C SER A 118 9.32 8.86 20.25
N TRP A 119 8.58 8.50 19.20
CA TRP A 119 8.50 7.15 18.64
C TRP A 119 9.28 6.98 17.33
N ASP A 120 9.96 8.03 16.84
CA ASP A 120 10.90 7.90 15.72
C ASP A 120 12.01 6.90 16.07
N GLY A 121 12.44 6.11 15.09
CA GLY A 121 13.40 5.02 15.30
C GLY A 121 12.83 3.79 16.03
N LYS A 122 11.50 3.71 16.23
CA LYS A 122 10.83 2.62 16.97
C LYS A 122 9.59 2.09 16.25
N ARG A 123 9.53 2.13 14.93
CA ARG A 123 8.41 1.61 14.12
C ARG A 123 8.89 0.53 13.16
N GLY A 124 7.99 -0.26 12.60
CA GLY A 124 8.28 -1.25 11.55
C GLY A 124 8.89 -2.56 12.02
N LEU A 125 8.87 -2.83 13.32
CA LEU A 125 9.15 -4.18 13.83
C LEU A 125 7.82 -4.80 14.23
N ILE A 126 7.54 -6.00 13.73
CA ILE A 126 6.33 -6.73 14.14
C ILE A 126 6.41 -6.96 15.66
N ALA A 127 5.45 -6.38 16.37
CA ALA A 127 5.47 -6.35 17.83
C ALA A 127 5.55 -7.77 18.42
N ASN A 128 6.40 -7.91 19.44
CA ASN A 128 6.65 -9.13 20.19
C ASN A 128 6.95 -8.78 21.66
N ASP A 129 7.43 -9.74 22.46
CA ASP A 129 7.69 -9.53 23.89
C ASP A 129 8.74 -8.46 24.19
N THR A 130 9.63 -8.13 23.24
CA THR A 130 10.72 -7.16 23.42
C THR A 130 10.46 -5.81 22.75
N PHE A 131 9.45 -5.73 21.89
CA PHE A 131 9.08 -4.51 21.17
C PHE A 131 7.56 -4.41 21.04
N ASP A 132 6.99 -3.38 21.68
CA ASP A 132 5.54 -3.20 21.78
C ASP A 132 5.05 -1.93 21.04
N TYR A 133 5.84 -1.35 20.13
CA TYR A 133 5.27 -0.29 19.29
C TYR A 133 4.26 -0.92 18.33
N ARG A 134 3.09 -0.27 18.25
CA ARG A 134 2.04 -0.49 17.26
C ARG A 134 1.43 0.87 16.98
N GLU A 135 1.17 1.15 15.71
CA GLU A 135 0.69 2.44 15.26
C GLU A 135 -0.80 2.60 15.60
N TYR A 136 -1.15 3.73 16.20
CA TYR A 136 -2.52 4.02 16.60
C TYR A 136 -3.44 4.18 15.38
N MET A 137 -4.63 3.58 15.45
CA MET A 137 -5.76 3.85 14.57
C MET A 137 -7.04 3.95 15.42
N ASP A 138 -8.02 4.73 14.97
CA ASP A 138 -9.34 4.70 15.59
C ASP A 138 -9.97 3.30 15.44
N HIS A 139 -10.62 2.81 16.50
CA HIS A 139 -11.20 1.46 16.50
C HIS A 139 -12.27 1.29 15.42
N GLY A 140 -13.15 2.29 15.24
CA GLY A 140 -14.21 2.22 14.26
C GLY A 140 -13.68 2.25 12.83
N ASP A 141 -12.55 2.93 12.60
CA ASP A 141 -11.90 2.92 11.29
C ASP A 141 -11.24 1.57 10.99
N TRP A 142 -10.58 0.97 11.99
CA TRP A 142 -9.98 -0.34 11.83
C TRP A 142 -11.04 -1.41 11.54
N ASP A 143 -12.17 -1.40 12.27
CA ASP A 143 -13.31 -2.31 12.01
C ASP A 143 -13.81 -2.19 10.56
N LYS A 144 -13.98 -0.94 10.08
CA LYS A 144 -14.41 -0.65 8.71
C LYS A 144 -13.43 -1.17 7.66
N LEU A 145 -12.12 -0.97 7.88
CA LEU A 145 -11.06 -1.48 6.98
C LEU A 145 -11.03 -3.00 6.95
N LEU A 146 -11.09 -3.66 8.11
CA LEU A 146 -11.11 -5.11 8.21
C LEU A 146 -12.34 -5.70 7.50
N GLU A 147 -13.51 -5.10 7.73
CA GLU A 147 -14.76 -5.57 7.14
C GLU A 147 -14.77 -5.45 5.62
N ILE A 148 -14.41 -4.29 5.07
CA ILE A 148 -14.41 -4.09 3.61
C ILE A 148 -13.37 -4.97 2.92
N THR A 149 -12.15 -5.08 3.48
CA THR A 149 -11.09 -5.92 2.91
C THR A 149 -11.48 -7.39 2.96
N GLY A 150 -12.12 -7.84 4.05
CA GLY A 150 -12.66 -9.19 4.17
C GLY A 150 -13.74 -9.51 3.15
N ARG A 151 -14.66 -8.57 2.90
CA ARG A 151 -15.71 -8.71 1.87
C ARG A 151 -15.11 -8.82 0.47
N MET A 152 -14.14 -7.97 0.15
CA MET A 152 -13.42 -8.01 -1.13
C MET A 152 -12.72 -9.37 -1.36
N ALA A 153 -11.95 -9.83 -0.38
CA ALA A 153 -11.23 -11.11 -0.45
C ALA A 153 -12.20 -12.31 -0.57
N TRP A 154 -13.30 -12.30 0.19
CA TRP A 154 -14.28 -13.37 0.12
C TRP A 154 -14.97 -13.41 -1.25
N ALA A 155 -15.42 -12.27 -1.78
CA ALA A 155 -16.06 -12.23 -3.09
C ALA A 155 -15.13 -12.65 -4.23
N ALA A 156 -13.84 -12.31 -4.17
CA ALA A 156 -12.85 -12.82 -5.11
C ALA A 156 -12.71 -14.34 -5.01
N SER A 157 -12.62 -14.88 -3.78
CA SER A 157 -12.51 -16.32 -3.53
C SER A 157 -13.69 -17.12 -4.09
N ASP A 158 -14.90 -16.56 -4.02
CA ASP A 158 -16.14 -17.22 -4.47
C ASP A 158 -16.25 -17.38 -6.01
N VAL A 159 -15.44 -16.65 -6.79
CA VAL A 159 -15.51 -16.71 -8.27
C VAL A 159 -15.10 -18.08 -8.81
N ASN A 160 -14.07 -18.69 -8.24
CA ASN A 160 -13.47 -19.94 -8.72
C ASN A 160 -12.93 -20.83 -7.58
N ALA A 161 -13.26 -20.53 -6.33
CA ALA A 161 -12.70 -21.16 -5.13
C ALA A 161 -11.17 -20.95 -4.93
N ALA A 162 -10.60 -19.88 -5.50
CA ALA A 162 -9.29 -19.37 -5.10
C ALA A 162 -9.31 -18.94 -3.63
N PHE A 163 -8.15 -18.97 -2.97
CA PHE A 163 -8.06 -18.56 -1.57
C PHE A 163 -7.43 -17.17 -1.46
N TYR A 164 -8.27 -16.15 -1.26
CA TYR A 164 -7.79 -14.82 -0.91
C TYR A 164 -7.71 -14.66 0.60
N SER A 165 -6.51 -14.34 1.08
CA SER A 165 -6.26 -14.06 2.50
C SER A 165 -6.42 -12.58 2.82
N VAL A 166 -6.48 -12.23 4.10
CA VAL A 166 -6.61 -10.85 4.59
C VAL A 166 -5.55 -10.59 5.64
N TYR A 167 -4.73 -9.55 5.43
CA TYR A 167 -3.67 -9.17 6.36
C TYR A 167 -3.65 -7.66 6.62
N ALA A 168 -3.20 -7.28 7.82
CA ALA A 168 -2.62 -5.95 7.96
C ALA A 168 -1.29 -5.95 7.19
N ALA A 169 -1.08 -4.93 6.36
CA ALA A 169 0.04 -4.84 5.42
C ALA A 169 1.45 -5.18 5.97
N PRO A 170 1.88 -4.80 7.18
CA PRO A 170 3.21 -5.11 7.69
C PRO A 170 3.48 -6.61 7.86
N HIS A 171 2.44 -7.45 7.94
CA HIS A 171 2.60 -8.90 8.05
C HIS A 171 3.03 -9.57 6.74
N LEU A 172 2.93 -8.89 5.60
CA LEU A 172 3.71 -9.24 4.41
C LEU A 172 5.15 -8.81 4.62
N TYR A 173 5.32 -7.51 4.80
CA TYR A 173 6.54 -6.85 5.25
C TYR A 173 6.22 -5.37 5.53
N PRO A 174 6.90 -4.72 6.48
CA PRO A 174 6.77 -3.28 6.70
C PRO A 174 7.14 -2.49 5.44
N SER A 175 6.36 -1.48 5.09
CA SER A 175 6.64 -0.60 3.95
C SER A 175 6.32 0.86 4.28
N SER A 176 7.08 1.80 3.70
CA SER A 176 6.89 3.24 3.89
C SER A 176 6.32 3.91 2.65
N GLY A 177 5.73 5.09 2.81
CA GLY A 177 5.29 5.91 1.68
C GLY A 177 4.20 5.25 0.83
N CYS A 178 3.36 4.43 1.44
CA CYS A 178 2.28 3.72 0.76
C CYS A 178 1.06 4.61 0.52
N SER A 179 0.37 4.36 -0.58
CA SER A 179 -0.81 5.13 -1.04
C SER A 179 -1.99 5.06 -0.06
N ILE A 180 -2.30 3.86 0.46
CA ILE A 180 -3.45 3.60 1.35
C ILE A 180 -3.27 4.28 2.71
N ASP A 181 -2.03 4.26 3.23
CA ASP A 181 -1.65 4.93 4.46
C ASP A 181 -1.73 6.44 4.31
N HIS A 182 -1.27 6.98 3.18
CA HIS A 182 -1.38 8.42 2.91
C HIS A 182 -2.84 8.85 2.81
N ALA A 183 -3.69 8.08 2.12
CA ALA A 183 -5.12 8.37 2.03
C ALA A 183 -5.74 8.55 3.43
N TYR A 184 -5.43 7.63 4.34
CA TYR A 184 -5.91 7.70 5.73
C TYR A 184 -5.24 8.83 6.54
N ALA A 185 -3.92 8.97 6.50
CA ALA A 185 -3.15 9.91 7.33
C ALA A 185 -3.55 11.39 7.14
N ARG A 186 -4.12 11.75 5.98
CA ARG A 186 -4.48 13.13 5.64
C ARG A 186 -5.36 13.82 6.68
N HIS A 187 -6.39 13.14 7.20
CA HIS A 187 -7.29 13.72 8.20
C HIS A 187 -6.63 13.85 9.59
N ILE A 188 -5.59 13.05 9.85
CA ILE A 188 -4.82 13.10 11.10
C ILE A 188 -3.83 14.27 11.08
N LEU A 189 -3.25 14.56 9.91
CA LEU A 189 -2.35 15.69 9.68
C LEU A 189 -3.09 17.03 9.58
N ASP A 190 -4.25 17.04 8.92
CA ASP A 190 -5.12 18.21 8.79
C ASP A 190 -6.56 17.83 9.12
N PRO A 191 -7.07 18.17 10.33
CA PRO A 191 -8.44 17.86 10.74
C PRO A 191 -9.54 18.47 9.86
N LYS A 192 -9.21 19.41 8.96
CA LYS A 192 -10.17 19.97 8.00
C LYS A 192 -10.39 19.05 6.79
N LYS A 193 -9.47 18.11 6.54
CA LYS A 193 -9.61 17.14 5.44
C LYS A 193 -10.55 16.02 5.88
N LYS A 194 -11.42 15.58 4.97
CA LYS A 194 -12.23 14.38 5.21
C LYS A 194 -11.33 13.15 5.27
N LYS A 195 -11.78 12.18 6.06
CA LYS A 195 -11.18 10.85 6.16
C LYS A 195 -11.36 10.12 4.83
N ILE A 196 -10.28 9.48 4.35
CA ILE A 196 -10.33 8.51 3.26
C ILE A 196 -9.83 7.19 3.82
N LEU A 197 -10.68 6.16 3.84
CA LEU A 197 -10.31 4.82 4.26
C LEU A 197 -9.69 4.08 3.08
N GLY A 198 -8.40 3.74 3.19
CA GLY A 198 -7.61 3.11 2.14
C GLY A 198 -7.40 1.62 2.37
N VAL A 199 -7.62 0.80 1.34
CA VAL A 199 -7.34 -0.65 1.35
C VAL A 199 -6.50 -1.05 0.14
N GLY A 200 -5.69 -2.09 0.28
CA GLY A 200 -4.94 -2.70 -0.81
C GLY A 200 -5.59 -4.00 -1.26
N PHE A 201 -5.45 -4.35 -2.53
CA PHE A 201 -5.89 -5.63 -3.05
C PHE A 201 -4.87 -6.19 -4.04
N GLU A 202 -4.26 -7.31 -3.68
CA GLU A 202 -3.28 -8.06 -4.46
C GLU A 202 -4.01 -9.20 -5.17
N PHE A 203 -4.36 -9.02 -6.44
CA PHE A 203 -5.14 -10.01 -7.19
C PHE A 203 -4.26 -11.05 -7.89
N GLY A 204 -4.87 -12.19 -8.22
CA GLY A 204 -4.25 -13.26 -8.98
C GLY A 204 -3.07 -13.91 -8.27
N TYR A 205 -2.40 -14.79 -9.00
CA TYR A 205 -1.23 -15.55 -8.54
C TYR A 205 -0.15 -15.54 -9.60
N SER A 206 1.04 -16.04 -9.24
CA SER A 206 2.19 -16.05 -10.13
C SER A 206 1.89 -16.75 -11.44
N GLY A 207 2.22 -16.06 -12.52
CA GLY A 207 2.14 -16.54 -13.88
C GLY A 207 3.18 -17.61 -14.20
N PRO A 208 3.16 -18.15 -15.43
CA PRO A 208 4.04 -19.24 -15.84
C PRO A 208 5.49 -18.81 -16.11
N ASP A 209 5.77 -17.51 -16.20
CA ASP A 209 7.12 -16.98 -16.41
C ASP A 209 7.81 -16.78 -15.05
N GLU A 210 8.84 -17.57 -14.77
CA GLU A 210 9.61 -17.48 -13.52
C GLU A 210 10.43 -16.19 -13.41
N GLU A 211 10.86 -15.60 -14.54
CA GLU A 211 11.61 -14.34 -14.57
C GLU A 211 10.67 -13.14 -14.36
N CYS A 212 9.42 -13.26 -14.81
CA CYS A 212 8.38 -12.27 -14.55
C CYS A 212 7.04 -12.90 -14.14
N PRO A 213 6.85 -13.24 -12.85
CA PRO A 213 5.66 -13.92 -12.38
C PRO A 213 4.39 -13.06 -12.44
N PHE A 214 4.49 -11.78 -12.84
CA PHE A 214 3.35 -10.87 -12.95
C PHE A 214 2.57 -11.01 -14.27
N TYR A 215 3.07 -11.78 -15.24
CA TYR A 215 2.38 -12.00 -16.51
C TYR A 215 1.43 -13.21 -16.43
N PRO A 216 0.11 -13.02 -16.41
CA PRO A 216 -0.82 -14.13 -16.32
C PRO A 216 -0.89 -14.93 -17.63
N SER A 217 -1.26 -16.21 -17.54
CA SER A 217 -1.76 -16.94 -18.72
C SER A 217 -3.07 -16.33 -19.22
N PRO A 218 -3.49 -16.58 -20.48
CA PRO A 218 -4.79 -16.13 -20.97
C PRO A 218 -5.98 -16.61 -20.12
N GLU A 219 -5.87 -17.81 -19.54
CA GLU A 219 -6.83 -18.37 -18.60
C GLU A 219 -6.83 -17.60 -17.28
N ALA A 220 -5.66 -17.41 -16.66
CA ALA A 220 -5.53 -16.64 -15.42
C ALA A 220 -6.06 -15.22 -15.59
N TYR A 221 -5.69 -14.52 -16.67
CA TYR A 221 -6.19 -13.17 -16.96
C TYR A 221 -7.73 -13.09 -17.04
N ARG A 222 -8.40 -14.10 -17.60
CA ARG A 222 -9.87 -14.13 -17.66
C ARG A 222 -10.47 -14.29 -16.26
N THR A 223 -9.87 -15.15 -15.45
CA THR A 223 -10.26 -15.42 -14.06
C THR A 223 -10.01 -14.21 -13.17
N ASP A 224 -8.80 -13.64 -13.20
CA ASP A 224 -8.39 -12.46 -12.42
C ASP A 224 -9.35 -11.28 -12.62
N LYS A 225 -9.80 -11.06 -13.87
CA LYS A 225 -10.80 -10.02 -14.16
C LYS A 225 -12.14 -10.26 -13.46
N MET A 226 -12.57 -11.51 -13.34
CA MET A 226 -13.81 -11.85 -12.65
C MET A 226 -13.63 -11.69 -11.14
N GLU A 227 -12.49 -12.13 -10.59
CA GLU A 227 -12.13 -11.99 -9.17
C GLU A 227 -12.07 -10.51 -8.75
N VAL A 228 -11.32 -9.68 -9.50
CA VAL A 228 -11.25 -8.23 -9.26
C VAL A 228 -12.63 -7.58 -9.40
N GLY A 229 -13.41 -7.99 -10.40
CA GLY A 229 -14.77 -7.48 -10.59
C GLY A 229 -15.69 -7.76 -9.40
N ALA A 230 -15.64 -8.98 -8.87
CA ALA A 230 -16.40 -9.37 -7.68
C ALA A 230 -15.93 -8.61 -6.43
N ALA A 231 -14.61 -8.54 -6.21
CA ALA A 231 -14.03 -7.79 -5.10
C ALA A 231 -14.44 -6.31 -5.14
N TYR A 232 -14.39 -5.67 -6.31
CA TYR A 232 -14.69 -4.25 -6.44
C TYR A 232 -16.18 -3.95 -6.34
N MET A 233 -17.05 -4.90 -6.70
CA MET A 233 -18.47 -4.78 -6.39
C MET A 233 -18.70 -4.74 -4.88
N GLU A 234 -18.07 -5.65 -4.11
CA GLU A 234 -18.13 -5.61 -2.65
C GLU A 234 -17.53 -4.33 -2.07
N PHE A 235 -16.40 -3.85 -2.60
CA PHE A 235 -15.83 -2.56 -2.20
C PHE A 235 -16.85 -1.42 -2.34
N LEU A 236 -17.47 -1.29 -3.52
CA LEU A 236 -18.43 -0.20 -3.79
C LEU A 236 -19.69 -0.30 -2.93
N VAL A 237 -20.26 -1.50 -2.76
CA VAL A 237 -21.46 -1.72 -1.95
C VAL A 237 -21.19 -1.45 -0.46
N ASN A 238 -20.07 -1.93 0.06
CA ASN A 238 -19.73 -1.74 1.47
C ASN A 238 -19.26 -0.32 1.77
N ALA A 239 -18.60 0.36 0.83
CA ALA A 239 -18.25 1.77 0.97
C ALA A 239 -19.48 2.64 1.25
N LEU A 240 -20.61 2.35 0.61
CA LEU A 240 -21.89 3.05 0.85
C LEU A 240 -22.54 2.68 2.19
N ARG A 241 -22.40 1.42 2.64
CA ARG A 241 -23.00 0.93 3.88
C ARG A 241 -22.23 1.40 5.12
N LEU A 242 -20.91 1.53 5.00
CA LEU A 242 -19.99 1.83 6.10
C LEU A 242 -19.67 3.33 6.24
N ASP A 243 -20.15 4.19 5.34
CA ASP A 243 -19.96 5.64 5.43
C ASP A 243 -20.65 6.24 6.68
#